data_AF-A0A1G8WFI5-F1
#
_entry.id   AF-A0A1G8WFI5-F1
#
_cell.length_a   1.000
_cell.length_b   1.000
_cell.length_c   1.000
_cell.angle_alpha   90.00
_cell.angle_beta   90.00
_cell.angle_gamma   90.00
#
_symmetry.space_group_name_H-M   'P 1'
#
loop_
_entity.id
_entity.type
_entity.pdbx_description
1 polymer ?
#
loop_
_entity_poly.entity_id
_entity_poly.type
_entity_poly.pdbx_seq_one_letter_code
_entity_poly.pdbx_strand_id
1 'polypeptide(L)'
;MSTTDGNLTPWNPTADNEVFTVQAAPQQQRVLLGGAFDTVNGQPHRAMMAVDATSGDNVSWQATVPGGSEVVSDIATDDTGTAYFSAYDDSGNQMRFEGRAAIDIATGTADWWDGCYGDTQGVAVADGVLYSASHTHDCQALGAATDGNYYRLLAETTQATSTAVTSSNNVQQGDPVPEVLPWLPNTDQGPADSAWQHGPWAIDATSDHVLVGGEFTTVNGDDQQSLALFGARDVSGAVNNGPQQAPLTSPELSRDGDGNVVITWHTTWSAQTNRIRYEINRQGSAEPIHTVTKATRPWHTPLLNHTDSAHTAGTYRIRATDTDGNAIGSPSTTITGRQ
;
A
#
# COMPACT_ATOMS: atom_id res chain seq x y z
N MET A 1 -33.99 -11.01 7.82
CA MET A 1 -35.44 -10.85 7.55
C MET A 1 -35.86 -11.86 6.50
N SER A 2 -37.04 -12.45 6.64
CA SER A 2 -37.62 -13.31 5.60
C SER A 2 -37.86 -12.50 4.33
N THR A 3 -37.43 -13.03 3.18
CA THR A 3 -37.57 -12.40 1.87
C THR A 3 -39.01 -12.42 1.35
N THR A 4 -39.91 -13.16 2.02
CA THR A 4 -41.31 -13.32 1.60
C THR A 4 -42.25 -12.34 2.31
N ASP A 5 -42.00 -12.06 3.59
CA ASP A 5 -42.92 -11.31 4.45
C ASP A 5 -42.23 -10.24 5.32
N GLY A 6 -40.90 -10.08 5.22
CA GLY A 6 -40.14 -9.08 5.97
C GLY A 6 -40.00 -9.37 7.47
N ASN A 7 -40.48 -10.51 7.96
CA ASN A 7 -40.38 -10.85 9.38
C ASN A 7 -38.92 -11.06 9.81
N LEU A 8 -38.60 -10.70 11.06
CA LEU A 8 -37.29 -10.99 11.63
C LEU A 8 -37.08 -12.51 11.72
N THR A 9 -35.86 -12.93 11.40
CA THR A 9 -35.40 -14.30 11.60
C THR A 9 -34.96 -14.50 13.05
N PRO A 10 -34.86 -15.74 13.57
CA PRO A 10 -34.29 -16.00 14.89
C PRO A 10 -32.82 -15.59 15.04
N TRP A 11 -32.11 -15.38 13.93
CA TRP A 11 -30.75 -14.84 13.90
C TRP A 11 -30.69 -13.47 14.59
N ASN A 12 -30.10 -13.42 15.79
CA ASN A 12 -30.08 -12.24 16.65
C ASN A 12 -28.78 -12.15 17.50
N PRO A 13 -27.60 -12.07 16.88
CA PRO A 13 -26.37 -11.82 17.61
C PRO A 13 -26.41 -10.43 18.27
N THR A 14 -25.76 -10.29 19.43
CA THR A 14 -25.66 -9.02 20.15
C THR A 14 -24.20 -8.61 20.37
N ALA A 15 -23.84 -7.40 19.96
CA ALA A 15 -22.59 -6.74 20.37
C ALA A 15 -22.89 -5.73 21.49
N ASP A 16 -21.93 -5.49 22.38
CA ASP A 16 -22.07 -4.51 23.48
C ASP A 16 -21.72 -3.08 23.11
N ASN A 17 -21.12 -2.87 21.93
CA ASN A 17 -20.80 -1.55 21.39
C ASN A 17 -21.04 -1.50 19.87
N GLU A 18 -20.66 -0.39 19.23
CA GLU A 18 -20.91 -0.19 17.80
C GLU A 18 -20.24 -1.26 16.92
N VAL A 19 -21.02 -1.76 15.96
CA VAL A 19 -20.55 -2.58 14.84
C VAL A 19 -20.50 -1.65 13.63
N PHE A 20 -19.30 -1.45 13.08
CA PHE A 20 -19.04 -0.54 11.96
C PHE A 20 -19.22 -1.23 10.61
N THR A 21 -18.91 -2.53 10.55
CA THR A 21 -18.94 -3.30 9.31
C THR A 21 -19.43 -4.72 9.57
N VAL A 22 -20.13 -5.28 8.58
CA VAL A 22 -20.65 -6.63 8.58
C VAL A 22 -20.45 -7.22 7.19
N GLN A 23 -19.79 -8.37 7.13
CA GLN A 23 -19.55 -9.07 5.87
C GLN A 23 -20.17 -10.47 5.91
N ALA A 24 -21.11 -10.74 5.00
CA ALA A 24 -21.68 -12.07 4.85
C ALA A 24 -20.72 -12.98 4.07
N ALA A 25 -20.52 -14.20 4.57
CA ALA A 25 -19.70 -15.23 3.94
C ALA A 25 -20.49 -16.56 3.90
N PRO A 26 -21.49 -16.67 3.00
CA PRO A 26 -22.44 -17.78 3.02
C PRO A 26 -21.81 -19.13 2.69
N GLN A 27 -20.74 -19.15 1.89
CA GLN A 27 -20.02 -20.38 1.54
C GLN A 27 -19.37 -21.05 2.76
N GLN A 28 -18.96 -20.25 3.75
CA GLN A 28 -18.35 -20.68 5.01
C GLN A 28 -19.38 -20.75 6.16
N GLN A 29 -20.65 -20.44 5.90
CA GLN A 29 -21.70 -20.31 6.91
C GLN A 29 -21.30 -19.34 8.03
N ARG A 30 -20.73 -18.19 7.67
CA ARG A 30 -20.33 -17.13 8.61
C ARG A 30 -20.95 -15.79 8.26
N VAL A 31 -21.13 -14.98 9.28
CA VAL A 31 -21.23 -13.52 9.18
C VAL A 31 -20.09 -12.95 10.01
N LEU A 32 -19.25 -12.13 9.38
CA LEU A 32 -18.13 -11.45 10.02
C LEU A 32 -18.61 -10.10 10.53
N LEU A 33 -18.15 -9.72 11.71
CA LEU A 33 -18.47 -8.47 12.39
C LEU A 33 -17.17 -7.72 12.64
N GLY A 34 -17.17 -6.41 12.38
CA GLY A 34 -16.08 -5.49 12.69
C GLY A 34 -16.62 -4.24 13.38
N GLY A 35 -15.93 -3.72 14.40
CA GLY A 35 -16.33 -2.48 15.07
C GLY A 35 -15.54 -2.20 16.33
N ALA A 36 -16.18 -1.52 17.29
CA ALA A 36 -15.60 -1.04 18.55
C ALA A 36 -16.10 -1.83 19.79
N PHE A 37 -16.67 -3.02 19.57
CA PHE A 37 -17.25 -3.86 20.62
C PHE A 37 -16.20 -4.66 21.40
N ASP A 38 -16.52 -5.00 22.64
CA ASP A 38 -15.70 -5.82 23.53
C ASP A 38 -16.25 -7.25 23.66
N THR A 39 -17.56 -7.41 23.49
CA THR A 39 -18.23 -8.70 23.60
C THR A 39 -19.24 -8.94 22.48
N VAL A 40 -19.35 -10.21 22.09
CA VAL A 40 -20.40 -10.72 21.19
C VAL A 40 -21.11 -11.87 21.88
N ASN A 41 -22.44 -11.81 21.93
CA ASN A 41 -23.31 -12.74 22.65
C ASN A 41 -22.89 -12.93 24.12
N GLY A 42 -22.41 -11.83 24.75
CA GLY A 42 -21.93 -11.82 26.13
C GLY A 42 -20.61 -12.55 26.38
N GLN A 43 -19.91 -12.98 25.32
CA GLN A 43 -18.56 -13.56 25.40
C GLN A 43 -17.50 -12.56 24.91
N PRO A 44 -16.28 -12.56 25.50
CA PRO A 44 -15.21 -11.67 25.08
C PRO A 44 -14.78 -11.95 23.63
N HIS A 45 -15.09 -11.01 22.75
CA HIS A 45 -14.70 -11.00 21.35
C HIS A 45 -14.59 -9.54 20.97
N ARG A 46 -13.36 -9.02 20.93
CA ARG A 46 -13.13 -7.59 20.75
C ARG A 46 -12.88 -7.25 19.29
N ALA A 47 -13.54 -6.18 18.83
CA ALA A 47 -13.41 -5.51 17.55
C ALA A 47 -13.70 -6.35 16.29
N MET A 48 -13.41 -7.65 16.29
CA MET A 48 -13.71 -8.58 15.22
C MET A 48 -14.23 -9.91 15.76
N MET A 49 -15.20 -10.48 15.06
CA MET A 49 -15.71 -11.82 15.35
C MET A 49 -16.44 -12.40 14.14
N ALA A 50 -16.51 -13.72 14.05
CA ALA A 50 -17.44 -14.42 13.17
C ALA A 50 -18.57 -15.06 13.98
N VAL A 51 -19.80 -15.05 13.45
CA VAL A 51 -20.95 -15.77 14.00
C VAL A 51 -21.54 -16.71 12.97
N ASP A 52 -22.30 -17.71 13.40
CA ASP A 52 -23.01 -18.62 12.51
C ASP A 52 -24.04 -17.84 11.67
N ALA A 53 -24.05 -18.06 10.36
CA ALA A 53 -24.93 -17.32 9.44
C ALA A 53 -26.42 -17.65 9.59
N THR A 54 -26.77 -18.76 10.26
CA THR A 54 -28.16 -19.22 10.42
C THR A 54 -28.69 -18.93 11.82
N SER A 55 -27.93 -19.25 12.87
CA SER A 55 -28.36 -19.06 14.26
C SER A 55 -27.91 -17.74 14.87
N GLY A 56 -26.78 -17.19 14.42
CA GLY A 56 -26.15 -16.01 15.03
C GLY A 56 -25.35 -16.33 16.29
N ASP A 57 -25.16 -17.62 16.58
CA ASP A 57 -24.35 -18.06 17.71
C ASP A 57 -22.86 -17.80 17.44
N ASN A 58 -22.08 -17.61 18.50
CA ASN A 58 -20.62 -17.53 18.38
C ASN A 58 -20.07 -18.85 17.85
N VAL A 59 -19.14 -18.75 16.89
CA VAL A 59 -18.36 -19.90 16.41
C VAL A 59 -16.97 -19.90 17.04
N SER A 60 -16.25 -21.02 16.94
CA SER A 60 -14.83 -21.02 17.24
C SER A 60 -14.09 -20.23 16.16
N TRP A 61 -13.40 -19.16 16.57
CA TRP A 61 -12.71 -18.24 15.69
C TRP A 61 -11.47 -17.69 16.40
N GLN A 62 -10.30 -17.80 15.76
CA GLN A 62 -9.02 -17.59 16.45
C GLN A 62 -8.52 -16.15 16.46
N ALA A 63 -8.94 -15.33 15.49
CA ALA A 63 -8.40 -14.00 15.31
C ALA A 63 -8.79 -13.08 16.47
N THR A 64 -7.81 -12.31 16.93
CA THR A 64 -7.94 -11.35 18.01
C THR A 64 -7.09 -10.14 17.68
N VAL A 65 -7.62 -8.93 17.91
CA VAL A 65 -6.83 -7.70 17.82
C VAL A 65 -5.79 -7.62 18.96
N PRO A 66 -4.62 -7.01 18.70
CA PRO A 66 -3.47 -7.09 19.61
C PRO A 66 -3.49 -6.14 20.82
N GLY A 67 -4.00 -4.92 20.68
CA GLY A 67 -3.90 -3.80 21.64
C GLY A 67 -5.12 -3.64 22.53
N GLY A 68 -6.29 -4.01 22.04
CA GLY A 68 -7.54 -4.01 22.77
C GLY A 68 -8.32 -2.69 22.75
N SER A 69 -7.97 -1.75 21.88
CA SER A 69 -8.68 -0.48 21.67
C SER A 69 -8.98 -0.22 20.19
N GLU A 70 -8.63 -1.16 19.33
CA GLU A 70 -8.81 -1.04 17.90
C GLU A 70 -10.27 -1.02 17.51
N VAL A 71 -10.55 -0.30 16.44
CA VAL A 71 -11.84 -0.32 15.76
C VAL A 71 -11.62 -0.92 14.38
N VAL A 72 -12.22 -2.08 14.13
CA VAL A 72 -12.25 -2.67 12.80
C VAL A 72 -13.26 -1.88 11.97
N SER A 73 -12.76 -1.18 10.97
CA SER A 73 -13.49 -0.20 10.16
C SER A 73 -14.20 -0.84 8.98
N ASP A 74 -13.57 -1.82 8.34
CA ASP A 74 -14.10 -2.45 7.13
C ASP A 74 -13.63 -3.90 6.96
N ILE A 75 -14.40 -4.67 6.19
CA ILE A 75 -14.14 -6.08 5.86
C ILE A 75 -14.48 -6.31 4.38
N ALA A 76 -13.49 -6.79 3.62
CA ALA A 76 -13.68 -7.27 2.25
C ALA A 76 -13.49 -8.79 2.17
N THR A 77 -14.04 -9.44 1.15
CA THR A 77 -13.87 -10.87 0.87
C THR A 77 -13.63 -11.07 -0.61
N ASP A 78 -12.79 -12.04 -0.97
CA ASP A 78 -12.59 -12.47 -2.36
C ASP A 78 -13.53 -13.63 -2.76
N ASP A 79 -14.45 -14.00 -1.86
CA ASP A 79 -15.38 -15.12 -1.97
C ASP A 79 -14.72 -16.50 -2.10
N THR A 80 -13.41 -16.60 -1.82
CA THR A 80 -12.64 -17.85 -1.88
C THR A 80 -12.34 -18.47 -0.51
N GLY A 81 -12.65 -17.76 0.58
CA GLY A 81 -12.47 -18.26 1.95
C GLY A 81 -11.61 -17.36 2.85
N THR A 82 -11.04 -16.29 2.29
CA THR A 82 -10.26 -15.30 3.04
C THR A 82 -11.04 -13.99 3.13
N ALA A 83 -11.02 -13.37 4.31
CA ALA A 83 -11.51 -12.02 4.53
C ALA A 83 -10.35 -11.08 4.86
N TYR A 84 -10.44 -9.87 4.34
CA TYR A 84 -9.46 -8.81 4.50
C TYR A 84 -10.05 -7.75 5.42
N PHE A 85 -9.33 -7.44 6.50
CA PHE A 85 -9.79 -6.52 7.53
C PHE A 85 -8.95 -5.25 7.48
N SER A 86 -9.58 -4.11 7.76
CA SER A 86 -8.89 -2.87 8.11
C SER A 86 -9.30 -2.40 9.50
N ALA A 87 -8.42 -1.62 10.13
CA ALA A 87 -8.71 -1.01 11.41
C ALA A 87 -7.96 0.30 11.60
N TYR A 88 -8.39 1.05 12.60
CA TYR A 88 -7.68 2.19 13.16
C TYR A 88 -7.65 2.08 14.69
N ASP A 89 -6.74 2.82 15.32
CA ASP A 89 -6.59 2.89 16.77
C ASP A 89 -6.11 4.29 17.18
N ASP A 90 -6.50 4.75 18.37
CA ASP A 90 -6.06 6.02 18.96
C ASP A 90 -5.21 5.79 20.23
N SER A 91 -4.77 4.55 20.47
CA SER A 91 -4.07 4.14 21.70
C SER A 91 -2.63 4.64 21.84
N GLY A 92 -2.10 5.37 20.86
CA GLY A 92 -0.74 5.88 20.87
C GLY A 92 0.30 4.75 20.83
N ASN A 93 1.24 4.69 21.78
CA ASN A 93 2.44 3.83 21.69
C ASN A 93 2.23 2.33 22.01
N GLN A 94 1.00 1.85 22.09
CA GLN A 94 0.73 0.42 22.31
C GLN A 94 0.83 -0.37 21.00
N MET A 95 1.05 -1.69 21.12
CA MET A 95 0.84 -2.61 20.00
C MET A 95 -0.64 -2.51 19.61
N ARG A 96 -0.93 -2.35 18.32
CA ARG A 96 -2.26 -2.02 17.82
C ARG A 96 -2.51 -2.60 16.43
N PHE A 97 -3.73 -2.56 15.94
CA PHE A 97 -4.04 -2.92 14.55
C PHE A 97 -4.61 -1.69 13.84
N GLU A 98 -3.81 -1.10 12.95
CA GLU A 98 -4.12 0.10 12.16
C GLU A 98 -3.95 -0.10 10.64
N GLY A 99 -3.54 -1.31 10.26
CA GLY A 99 -3.21 -1.68 8.90
C GLY A 99 -4.26 -2.60 8.32
N ARG A 100 -3.78 -3.67 7.70
CA ARG A 100 -4.57 -4.68 7.01
C ARG A 100 -4.20 -6.08 7.48
N ALA A 101 -5.16 -6.98 7.39
CA ALA A 101 -4.96 -8.39 7.71
C ALA A 101 -5.74 -9.27 6.73
N ALA A 102 -5.21 -10.44 6.42
CA ALA A 102 -5.95 -11.51 5.77
C ALA A 102 -6.20 -12.64 6.76
N ILE A 103 -7.46 -13.06 6.88
CA ILE A 103 -7.90 -14.05 7.86
C ILE A 103 -8.77 -15.10 7.16
N ASP A 104 -8.48 -16.38 7.40
CA ASP A 104 -9.33 -17.49 6.99
C ASP A 104 -10.70 -17.38 7.68
N ILE A 105 -11.77 -17.29 6.89
CA ILE A 105 -13.13 -17.02 7.36
C ILE A 105 -13.63 -18.15 8.27
N ALA A 106 -13.28 -19.41 7.96
CA ALA A 106 -13.85 -20.57 8.64
C ALA A 106 -13.29 -20.74 10.05
N THR A 107 -12.00 -20.45 10.23
CA THR A 107 -11.21 -20.73 11.45
C THR A 107 -10.79 -19.49 12.22
N GLY A 108 -10.74 -18.33 11.56
CA GLY A 108 -10.17 -17.10 12.11
C GLY A 108 -8.65 -17.13 12.22
N THR A 109 -7.97 -18.08 11.61
CA THR A 109 -6.51 -18.06 11.56
C THR A 109 -6.06 -16.96 10.59
N ALA A 110 -5.17 -16.08 11.04
CA ALA A 110 -4.58 -15.07 10.17
C ALA A 110 -3.59 -15.71 9.20
N ASP A 111 -3.76 -15.43 7.91
CA ASP A 111 -2.78 -15.74 6.87
C ASP A 111 -1.59 -14.77 6.98
N TRP A 112 -1.90 -13.49 7.24
CA TRP A 112 -0.92 -12.45 7.52
C TRP A 112 -1.56 -11.24 8.20
N TRP A 113 -0.73 -10.48 8.91
CA TRP A 113 -0.96 -9.09 9.29
C TRP A 113 0.14 -8.27 8.62
N ASP A 114 -0.17 -7.06 8.14
CA ASP A 114 0.87 -6.22 7.52
C ASP A 114 1.75 -5.51 8.56
N GLY A 115 1.25 -5.27 9.78
CA GLY A 115 1.96 -4.51 10.80
C GLY A 115 2.19 -3.04 10.42
N CYS A 116 1.43 -2.52 9.45
CA CYS A 116 1.50 -1.13 9.05
C CYS A 116 0.79 -0.21 10.06
N TYR A 117 1.30 1.01 10.21
CA TYR A 117 0.61 2.12 10.86
C TYR A 117 -0.06 2.99 9.80
N GLY A 118 -1.33 3.31 10.00
CA GLY A 118 -2.04 4.03 8.97
C GLY A 118 -3.54 4.14 9.04
N ASP A 119 -4.18 3.93 10.19
CA ASP A 119 -5.62 4.13 10.40
C ASP A 119 -6.49 3.69 9.21
N THR A 120 -6.30 2.47 8.71
CA THR A 120 -6.95 2.04 7.48
C THR A 120 -8.47 2.04 7.65
N GLN A 121 -9.20 2.76 6.80
CA GLN A 121 -10.65 2.99 6.93
C GLN A 121 -11.49 2.08 6.05
N GLY A 122 -10.97 1.73 4.87
CA GLY A 122 -11.70 0.90 3.91
C GLY A 122 -10.76 0.00 3.13
N VAL A 123 -11.28 -1.17 2.75
CA VAL A 123 -10.56 -2.14 1.92
C VAL A 123 -11.45 -2.71 0.83
N ALA A 124 -10.87 -2.95 -0.33
CA ALA A 124 -11.55 -3.61 -1.44
C ALA A 124 -10.60 -4.60 -2.10
N VAL A 125 -11.13 -5.75 -2.54
CA VAL A 125 -10.32 -6.80 -3.17
C VAL A 125 -10.80 -7.06 -4.59
N ALA A 126 -9.86 -7.10 -5.54
CA ALA A 126 -10.13 -7.48 -6.92
C ALA A 126 -8.88 -8.12 -7.55
N ASP A 127 -9.07 -9.21 -8.29
CA ASP A 127 -8.02 -9.90 -9.05
C ASP A 127 -6.72 -10.18 -8.26
N GLY A 128 -6.85 -10.59 -6.99
CA GLY A 128 -5.72 -10.93 -6.13
C GLY A 128 -4.97 -9.72 -5.56
N VAL A 129 -5.55 -8.52 -5.67
CA VAL A 129 -5.03 -7.28 -5.10
C VAL A 129 -5.99 -6.76 -4.04
N LEU A 130 -5.45 -6.46 -2.86
CA LEU A 130 -6.12 -5.72 -1.79
C LEU A 130 -5.79 -4.24 -1.94
N TYR A 131 -6.79 -3.42 -2.23
CA TYR A 131 -6.70 -1.97 -2.24
C TYR A 131 -7.18 -1.41 -0.90
N SER A 132 -6.54 -0.34 -0.41
CA SER A 132 -6.93 0.30 0.85
C SER A 132 -7.09 1.80 0.72
N ALA A 133 -8.12 2.32 1.40
CA ALA A 133 -8.26 3.72 1.80
C ALA A 133 -7.67 3.87 3.19
N SER A 134 -6.53 4.54 3.30
CA SER A 134 -5.73 4.59 4.52
C SER A 134 -5.10 5.96 4.77
N HIS A 135 -4.33 6.01 5.84
CA HIS A 135 -3.44 7.07 6.26
C HIS A 135 -2.03 6.49 6.53
N THR A 136 -1.60 5.53 5.69
CA THR A 136 -0.39 4.74 5.92
C THR A 136 0.87 5.59 5.92
N HIS A 137 1.71 5.43 6.93
CA HIS A 137 2.94 6.23 7.10
C HIS A 137 4.15 5.44 7.62
N ASP A 138 3.95 4.17 8.00
CA ASP A 138 5.05 3.26 8.31
C ASP A 138 4.60 1.81 8.07
N CYS A 139 5.27 1.13 7.14
CA CYS A 139 5.11 -0.31 6.87
C CYS A 139 6.48 -1.00 6.93
N GLN A 140 7.31 -0.67 7.93
CA GLN A 140 8.67 -1.18 8.04
C GLN A 140 8.75 -2.71 8.08
N ALA A 141 7.74 -3.41 8.61
CA ALA A 141 7.68 -4.87 8.58
C ALA A 141 7.76 -5.42 7.14
N LEU A 142 7.18 -4.70 6.18
CA LEU A 142 7.20 -5.02 4.74
C LEU A 142 8.39 -4.35 4.02
N GLY A 143 9.19 -3.55 4.72
CA GLY A 143 10.20 -2.68 4.10
C GLY A 143 9.60 -1.60 3.21
N ALA A 144 8.40 -1.11 3.56
CA ALA A 144 7.63 -0.13 2.79
C ALA A 144 7.28 1.13 3.60
N ALA A 145 6.99 2.23 2.90
CA ALA A 145 6.58 3.51 3.47
C ALA A 145 7.49 4.04 4.61
N THR A 146 8.80 3.81 4.55
CA THR A 146 9.76 4.17 5.62
C THR A 146 10.35 5.58 5.48
N ASP A 147 9.75 6.44 4.65
CA ASP A 147 10.26 7.77 4.30
C ASP A 147 9.55 8.91 5.03
N GLY A 148 8.60 8.59 5.93
CA GLY A 148 7.84 9.58 6.69
C GLY A 148 6.76 10.29 5.88
N ASN A 149 6.47 9.81 4.66
CA ASN A 149 5.37 10.30 3.85
C ASN A 149 4.09 9.52 4.14
N TYR A 150 2.95 10.16 3.87
CA TYR A 150 1.64 9.52 3.93
C TYR A 150 1.24 8.95 2.57
N TYR A 151 0.95 7.66 2.56
CA TYR A 151 0.38 6.90 1.47
C TYR A 151 -1.07 6.62 1.81
N ARG A 152 -1.98 7.41 1.24
CA ARG A 152 -3.41 7.33 1.56
C ARG A 152 -4.15 6.27 0.78
N LEU A 153 -3.54 5.80 -0.29
CA LEU A 153 -4.01 4.68 -1.09
C LEU A 153 -2.85 3.72 -1.28
N LEU A 154 -3.09 2.45 -0.96
CA LEU A 154 -2.12 1.37 -1.18
C LEU A 154 -2.78 0.18 -1.86
N ALA A 155 -1.93 -0.63 -2.47
CA ALA A 155 -2.28 -1.95 -2.96
C ALA A 155 -1.32 -2.98 -2.37
N GLU A 156 -1.86 -4.12 -1.97
CA GLU A 156 -1.12 -5.27 -1.46
C GLU A 156 -1.54 -6.55 -2.16
N THR A 157 -0.66 -7.55 -2.13
CA THR A 157 -1.04 -8.90 -2.51
C THR A 157 -2.02 -9.47 -1.50
N THR A 158 -3.06 -10.16 -1.98
CA THR A 158 -3.99 -10.87 -1.09
C THR A 158 -3.34 -12.03 -0.33
N GLN A 159 -2.28 -12.60 -0.90
CA GLN A 159 -1.52 -13.69 -0.33
C GLN A 159 -0.22 -13.18 0.30
N ALA A 160 0.27 -13.89 1.32
CA ALA A 160 1.62 -13.67 1.82
C ALA A 160 2.64 -14.08 0.76
N THR A 161 3.53 -13.17 0.37
CA THR A 161 4.55 -13.41 -0.67
C THR A 161 5.97 -13.42 -0.10
N SER A 162 6.14 -12.99 1.14
CA SER A 162 7.43 -12.88 1.80
C SER A 162 7.28 -12.97 3.32
N THR A 163 8.38 -12.73 4.03
CA THR A 163 8.41 -12.68 5.49
C THR A 163 8.85 -11.30 5.96
N ALA A 164 8.31 -10.84 7.07
CA ALA A 164 8.61 -9.52 7.63
C ALA A 164 10.12 -9.31 7.81
N VAL A 165 10.64 -8.19 7.31
CA VAL A 165 12.08 -7.87 7.34
C VAL A 165 12.55 -7.36 8.70
N THR A 166 11.63 -6.82 9.50
CA THR A 166 11.83 -6.37 10.87
C THR A 166 10.54 -6.57 11.65
N SER A 167 10.61 -6.68 12.98
CA SER A 167 9.40 -6.62 13.81
C SER A 167 8.83 -5.20 13.77
N SER A 168 7.52 -5.10 13.60
CA SER A 168 6.78 -3.85 13.76
C SER A 168 5.38 -4.15 14.21
N ASN A 169 4.90 -3.35 15.15
CA ASN A 169 3.55 -3.47 15.67
C ASN A 169 3.26 -4.89 16.20
N ASN A 170 2.19 -5.55 15.71
CA ASN A 170 1.84 -6.93 16.04
C ASN A 170 2.55 -7.99 15.18
N VAL A 171 3.39 -7.58 14.22
CA VAL A 171 4.14 -8.45 13.32
C VAL A 171 5.57 -8.61 13.83
N GLN A 172 6.04 -9.85 13.92
CA GLN A 172 7.43 -10.19 14.25
C GLN A 172 8.25 -10.42 12.99
N GLN A 173 9.55 -10.13 13.06
CA GLN A 173 10.48 -10.49 12.00
C GLN A 173 10.37 -11.98 11.68
N GLY A 174 10.18 -12.31 10.40
CA GLY A 174 9.99 -13.68 9.92
C GLY A 174 8.54 -14.12 9.76
N ASP A 175 7.56 -13.37 10.28
CA ASP A 175 6.14 -13.66 10.08
C ASP A 175 5.76 -13.51 8.59
N PRO A 176 4.77 -14.27 8.08
CA PRO A 176 4.27 -14.10 6.72
C PRO A 176 3.64 -12.71 6.53
N VAL A 177 4.01 -12.02 5.45
CA VAL A 177 3.51 -10.68 5.11
C VAL A 177 3.21 -10.56 3.61
N PRO A 178 2.29 -9.66 3.22
CA PRO A 178 2.04 -9.37 1.81
C PRO A 178 3.16 -8.51 1.22
N GLU A 179 3.11 -8.27 -0.10
CA GLU A 179 3.93 -7.24 -0.76
C GLU A 179 3.11 -5.98 -0.99
N VAL A 180 3.66 -4.81 -0.66
CA VAL A 180 3.15 -3.51 -1.16
C VAL A 180 3.47 -3.38 -2.66
N LEU A 181 2.39 -3.41 -3.44
CA LEU A 181 2.40 -3.42 -4.89
C LEU A 181 2.63 -2.00 -5.46
N PRO A 182 3.33 -1.85 -6.60
CA PRO A 182 3.44 -0.56 -7.28
C PRO A 182 2.09 -0.17 -7.92
N TRP A 183 1.24 0.42 -7.09
CA TRP A 183 0.02 1.16 -7.43
C TRP A 183 -0.06 2.26 -6.38
N LEU A 184 0.48 3.43 -6.71
CA LEU A 184 0.69 4.52 -5.75
C LEU A 184 0.00 5.83 -6.18
N PRO A 185 -1.31 5.83 -6.48
CA PRO A 185 -2.05 7.09 -6.47
C PRO A 185 -2.06 7.65 -5.05
N ASN A 186 -2.23 8.96 -4.92
CA ASN A 186 -2.36 9.57 -3.61
C ASN A 186 -3.44 10.63 -3.62
N THR A 187 -4.06 10.81 -2.45
CA THR A 187 -4.89 11.96 -2.17
C THR A 187 -4.18 12.86 -1.16
N ASP A 188 -4.62 14.09 -1.00
CA ASP A 188 -4.28 14.83 0.21
C ASP A 188 -5.12 14.36 1.41
N GLN A 189 -4.91 15.02 2.54
CA GLN A 189 -5.62 14.81 3.80
C GLN A 189 -7.03 15.43 3.85
N GLY A 190 -7.45 16.14 2.80
CA GLY A 190 -8.66 16.98 2.82
C GLY A 190 -8.46 18.36 3.44
N PRO A 191 -9.56 19.08 3.75
CA PRO A 191 -9.54 20.43 4.27
C PRO A 191 -8.73 20.58 5.57
N ALA A 192 -8.07 21.73 5.73
CA ALA A 192 -7.27 22.04 6.91
C ALA A 192 -8.08 22.12 8.22
N ASP A 193 -9.40 22.34 8.12
CA ASP A 193 -10.34 22.37 9.24
C ASP A 193 -11.02 21.01 9.49
N SER A 194 -10.65 19.96 8.76
CA SER A 194 -11.06 18.60 9.11
C SER A 194 -10.51 18.21 10.47
N ALA A 195 -11.37 17.60 11.29
CA ALA A 195 -10.98 17.03 12.57
C ALA A 195 -10.13 15.76 12.41
N TRP A 196 -10.18 15.12 11.24
CA TRP A 196 -9.60 13.80 10.99
C TRP A 196 -8.39 13.86 10.07
N GLN A 197 -8.40 14.76 9.08
CA GLN A 197 -7.30 14.94 8.12
C GLN A 197 -6.87 13.60 7.49
N HIS A 198 -7.85 12.76 7.15
CA HIS A 198 -7.59 11.40 6.72
C HIS A 198 -7.39 11.35 5.21
N GLY A 199 -8.24 12.05 4.45
CA GLY A 199 -8.27 11.98 2.99
C GLY A 199 -9.32 10.99 2.51
N PRO A 200 -8.99 9.72 2.22
CA PRO A 200 -9.95 8.72 1.77
C PRO A 200 -10.62 8.00 2.94
N TRP A 201 -11.89 7.64 2.78
CA TRP A 201 -12.70 6.95 3.80
C TRP A 201 -13.31 5.65 3.28
N ALA A 202 -13.63 5.59 1.99
CA ALA A 202 -14.27 4.45 1.37
C ALA A 202 -13.55 4.08 0.08
N ILE A 203 -13.52 2.79 -0.23
CA ILE A 203 -12.91 2.26 -1.44
C ILE A 203 -13.73 1.08 -1.95
N ASP A 204 -13.84 0.95 -3.27
CA ASP A 204 -14.40 -0.22 -3.93
C ASP A 204 -13.58 -0.53 -5.19
N ALA A 205 -13.53 -1.78 -5.60
CA ALA A 205 -12.67 -2.23 -6.68
C ALA A 205 -13.34 -3.26 -7.59
N THR A 206 -12.99 -3.17 -8.86
CA THR A 206 -13.26 -4.17 -9.90
C THR A 206 -11.93 -4.57 -10.53
N SER A 207 -11.95 -5.53 -11.46
CA SER A 207 -10.77 -5.88 -12.26
C SER A 207 -10.14 -4.69 -12.98
N ASP A 208 -10.96 -3.67 -13.29
CA ASP A 208 -10.56 -2.59 -14.20
C ASP A 208 -10.37 -1.25 -13.47
N HIS A 209 -11.06 -1.04 -12.35
CA HIS A 209 -11.12 0.26 -11.68
C HIS A 209 -11.13 0.15 -10.16
N VAL A 210 -10.62 1.19 -9.52
CA VAL A 210 -10.72 1.42 -8.08
C VAL A 210 -11.41 2.77 -7.86
N LEU A 211 -12.55 2.77 -7.19
CA LEU A 211 -13.31 3.97 -6.83
C LEU A 211 -12.98 4.32 -5.37
N VAL A 212 -12.63 5.58 -5.12
CA VAL A 212 -12.28 6.06 -3.78
C VAL A 212 -13.13 7.27 -3.45
N GLY A 213 -13.74 7.24 -2.27
CA GLY A 213 -14.52 8.34 -1.69
C GLY A 213 -13.87 8.87 -0.41
N GLY A 214 -14.00 10.17 -0.15
CA GLY A 214 -13.55 10.75 1.11
C GLY A 214 -13.65 12.27 1.21
N GLU A 215 -12.79 12.84 2.05
CA GLU A 215 -12.70 14.28 2.32
C GLU A 215 -11.56 14.96 1.55
N PHE A 216 -10.74 14.22 0.82
CA PHE A 216 -9.64 14.77 0.04
C PHE A 216 -10.09 15.88 -0.94
N THR A 217 -9.21 16.85 -1.15
CA THR A 217 -9.41 17.99 -2.06
C THR A 217 -8.56 17.90 -3.33
N THR A 218 -7.52 17.07 -3.31
CA THR A 218 -6.64 16.82 -4.45
C THR A 218 -6.35 15.35 -4.62
N VAL A 219 -6.09 14.96 -5.87
CA VAL A 219 -5.61 13.64 -6.27
C VAL A 219 -4.35 13.83 -7.09
N ASN A 220 -3.25 13.20 -6.68
CA ASN A 220 -1.94 13.31 -7.33
C ASN A 220 -1.45 14.77 -7.52
N GLY A 221 -1.91 15.69 -6.67
CA GLY A 221 -1.59 17.12 -6.73
C GLY A 221 -2.51 17.95 -7.62
N ASP A 222 -3.44 17.33 -8.35
CA ASP A 222 -4.46 18.02 -9.14
C ASP A 222 -5.77 18.17 -8.35
N ASP A 223 -6.51 19.25 -8.63
CA ASP A 223 -7.82 19.51 -8.01
C ASP A 223 -8.82 18.40 -8.36
N GLN A 224 -9.18 17.59 -7.38
CA GLN A 224 -10.18 16.53 -7.47
C GLN A 224 -10.69 16.25 -6.06
N GLN A 225 -11.96 16.53 -5.82
CA GLN A 225 -12.52 16.51 -4.47
C GLN A 225 -13.46 15.32 -4.27
N SER A 226 -13.34 14.70 -3.10
CA SER A 226 -14.26 13.73 -2.48
C SER A 226 -14.52 12.41 -3.20
N LEU A 227 -14.39 12.32 -4.52
CA LEU A 227 -14.62 11.10 -5.27
C LEU A 227 -13.61 11.02 -6.42
N ALA A 228 -12.93 9.90 -6.58
CA ALA A 228 -11.97 9.67 -7.64
C ALA A 228 -12.03 8.24 -8.16
N LEU A 229 -11.85 8.08 -9.47
CA LEU A 229 -11.77 6.77 -10.13
C LEU A 229 -10.35 6.58 -10.65
N PHE A 230 -9.72 5.49 -10.24
CA PHE A 230 -8.39 5.08 -10.68
C PHE A 230 -8.50 3.83 -11.55
N GLY A 231 -7.53 3.63 -12.44
CA GLY A 231 -7.34 2.32 -13.04
C GLY A 231 -6.84 1.33 -11.99
N ALA A 232 -7.39 0.11 -12.01
CA ALA A 232 -6.83 -0.99 -11.25
C ALA A 232 -5.42 -1.35 -11.76
N ARG A 233 -4.69 -2.15 -10.98
CA ARG A 233 -3.35 -2.59 -11.34
C ARG A 233 -3.34 -3.33 -12.68
N ASP A 234 -2.29 -3.12 -13.48
CA ASP A 234 -2.04 -3.78 -14.77
C ASP A 234 -3.11 -3.55 -15.86
N VAL A 235 -4.05 -2.62 -15.63
CA VAL A 235 -5.03 -2.19 -16.64
C VAL A 235 -4.35 -1.34 -17.71
N SER A 236 -4.53 -1.72 -18.97
CA SER A 236 -3.95 -1.00 -20.10
C SER A 236 -4.43 0.45 -20.16
N GLY A 237 -3.49 1.39 -20.28
CA GLY A 237 -3.81 2.82 -20.35
C GLY A 237 -3.97 3.50 -18.99
N ALA A 238 -3.89 2.76 -17.88
CA ALA A 238 -3.76 3.36 -16.55
C ALA A 238 -2.38 4.02 -16.41
N VAL A 239 -2.33 5.32 -16.66
CA VAL A 239 -1.10 6.11 -16.49
C VAL A 239 -1.23 6.90 -15.20
N ASN A 240 -0.60 6.42 -14.13
CA ASN A 240 -0.37 7.23 -12.94
C ASN A 240 1.11 7.60 -12.90
N ASN A 241 1.47 8.76 -13.46
CA ASN A 241 2.75 9.40 -13.22
C ASN A 241 3.96 8.45 -13.37
N GLY A 242 4.54 8.41 -14.58
CA GLY A 242 5.78 7.68 -14.87
C GLY A 242 6.96 8.08 -13.95
N PRO A 243 8.21 7.79 -14.31
CA PRO A 243 9.34 8.12 -13.43
C PRO A 243 9.30 9.56 -12.93
N GLN A 244 9.45 9.77 -11.62
CA GLN A 244 9.35 11.11 -11.00
C GLN A 244 10.60 11.94 -11.23
N GLN A 245 10.45 13.24 -11.48
CA GLN A 245 11.61 14.12 -11.70
C GLN A 245 12.46 14.28 -10.43
N ALA A 246 11.83 14.44 -9.26
CA ALA A 246 12.52 14.32 -7.99
C ALA A 246 12.41 12.86 -7.51
N PRO A 247 13.51 12.19 -7.13
CA PRO A 247 14.84 12.75 -6.84
C PRO A 247 15.88 12.64 -7.98
N LEU A 248 15.48 12.44 -9.24
CA LEU A 248 16.42 12.39 -10.37
C LEU A 248 17.04 13.76 -10.68
N THR A 249 18.16 14.05 -10.05
CA THR A 249 18.98 15.25 -10.27
C THR A 249 20.12 14.97 -11.25
N SER A 250 20.89 16.02 -11.59
CA SER A 250 22.08 15.89 -12.42
C SER A 250 23.07 14.89 -11.79
N PRO A 251 23.76 14.04 -12.58
CA PRO A 251 24.73 13.11 -12.02
C PRO A 251 25.91 13.86 -11.40
N GLU A 252 26.43 13.33 -10.31
CA GLU A 252 27.68 13.75 -9.72
C GLU A 252 28.84 13.10 -10.49
N LEU A 253 29.82 13.92 -10.88
CA LEU A 253 30.99 13.47 -11.62
C LEU A 253 32.24 13.62 -10.76
N SER A 254 33.00 12.53 -10.65
CA SER A 254 34.30 12.52 -10.00
C SER A 254 35.31 11.75 -10.84
N ARG A 255 36.50 11.49 -10.29
CA ARG A 255 37.51 10.68 -10.94
C ARG A 255 38.05 9.61 -10.02
N ASP A 256 38.32 8.44 -10.56
CA ASP A 256 39.05 7.38 -9.86
C ASP A 256 40.57 7.65 -9.85
N GLY A 257 41.34 6.68 -9.32
CA GLY A 257 42.80 6.77 -9.22
C GLY A 257 43.52 6.82 -10.57
N ASP A 258 42.90 6.31 -11.64
CA ASP A 258 43.43 6.30 -13.00
C ASP A 258 43.00 7.55 -13.80
N GLY A 259 42.15 8.39 -13.19
CA GLY A 259 41.64 9.63 -13.79
C GLY A 259 40.38 9.44 -14.64
N ASN A 260 39.81 8.23 -14.67
CA ASN A 260 38.57 7.93 -15.39
C ASN A 260 37.39 8.63 -14.72
N VAL A 261 36.39 9.02 -15.51
CA VAL A 261 35.19 9.65 -14.96
C VAL A 261 34.32 8.63 -14.22
N VAL A 262 34.04 8.90 -12.95
CA VAL A 262 33.04 8.17 -12.16
C VAL A 262 31.75 8.98 -12.16
N ILE A 263 30.67 8.38 -12.64
CA ILE A 263 29.33 8.94 -12.72
C ILE A 263 28.47 8.32 -11.63
N THR A 264 28.03 9.13 -10.67
CA THR A 264 27.12 8.72 -9.58
C THR A 264 25.79 9.44 -9.74
N TRP A 265 24.66 8.75 -9.56
CA TRP A 265 23.34 9.36 -9.66
C TRP A 265 22.35 8.77 -8.66
N HIS A 266 21.39 9.61 -8.24
CA HIS A 266 20.20 9.15 -7.52
C HIS A 266 19.24 8.47 -8.50
N THR A 267 18.73 7.31 -8.10
CA THR A 267 17.61 6.68 -8.81
C THR A 267 16.32 7.49 -8.62
N THR A 268 15.27 7.07 -9.32
CA THR A 268 13.91 7.64 -9.19
C THR A 268 12.92 6.50 -8.98
N TRP A 269 11.63 6.79 -8.91
CA TRP A 269 10.56 5.83 -8.72
C TRP A 269 9.39 6.13 -9.69
N SER A 270 8.52 5.15 -9.88
CA SER A 270 7.28 5.24 -10.67
C SER A 270 6.15 4.69 -9.80
N ALA A 271 4.94 5.23 -9.97
CA ALA A 271 3.79 4.79 -9.19
C ALA A 271 3.18 3.48 -9.69
N GLN A 272 3.46 3.04 -10.94
CA GLN A 272 2.89 1.82 -11.54
C GLN A 272 3.87 0.66 -11.62
N THR A 273 5.17 0.94 -11.59
CA THR A 273 6.18 -0.11 -11.62
C THR A 273 7.29 0.17 -10.66
N ASN A 274 7.89 -0.92 -10.18
CA ASN A 274 9.09 -0.83 -9.38
C ASN A 274 10.37 -0.99 -10.18
N ARG A 275 10.32 -1.33 -11.48
CA ARG A 275 11.52 -1.55 -12.30
C ARG A 275 11.76 -0.36 -13.21
N ILE A 276 12.86 0.34 -12.97
CA ILE A 276 13.27 1.46 -13.82
C ILE A 276 14.60 1.13 -14.50
N ARG A 277 14.63 1.33 -15.82
CA ARG A 277 15.84 1.25 -16.64
C ARG A 277 16.53 2.62 -16.67
N TYR A 278 17.79 2.64 -16.29
CA TYR A 278 18.67 3.80 -16.34
C TYR A 278 19.67 3.66 -17.47
N GLU A 279 19.84 4.72 -18.25
CA GLU A 279 20.79 4.82 -19.35
C GLU A 279 21.71 6.03 -19.13
N ILE A 280 23.02 5.79 -19.12
CA ILE A 280 24.01 6.86 -19.04
C ILE A 280 24.31 7.34 -20.46
N ASN A 281 23.90 8.57 -20.75
CA ASN A 281 24.10 9.19 -22.05
C ASN A 281 25.27 10.17 -21.97
N ARG A 282 26.35 9.87 -22.69
CA ARG A 282 27.49 10.78 -22.87
C ARG A 282 27.30 11.60 -24.15
N GLN A 283 27.48 12.91 -24.07
CA GLN A 283 27.43 13.79 -25.24
C GLN A 283 28.44 13.33 -26.30
N GLY A 284 27.98 13.20 -27.55
CA GLY A 284 28.80 12.72 -28.67
C GLY A 284 28.83 11.20 -28.86
N SER A 285 28.20 10.41 -27.97
CA SER A 285 27.92 8.99 -28.21
C SER A 285 26.57 8.80 -28.90
N ALA A 286 26.48 7.85 -29.83
CA ALA A 286 25.21 7.47 -30.46
C ALA A 286 24.34 6.59 -29.54
N GLU A 287 24.98 5.73 -28.74
CA GLU A 287 24.33 4.81 -27.82
C GLU A 287 24.66 5.15 -26.36
N PRO A 288 23.81 4.75 -25.39
CA PRO A 288 24.14 4.83 -23.98
C PRO A 288 25.44 4.08 -23.67
N ILE A 289 26.32 4.68 -22.87
CA ILE A 289 27.58 4.05 -22.48
C ILE A 289 27.38 2.97 -21.41
N HIS A 290 26.25 3.02 -20.71
CA HIS A 290 25.86 2.04 -19.71
C HIS A 290 24.34 1.98 -19.59
N THR A 291 23.82 0.79 -19.32
CA THR A 291 22.40 0.55 -19.04
C THR A 291 22.27 -0.39 -17.85
N VAL A 292 21.39 -0.05 -16.91
CA VAL A 292 21.07 -0.89 -15.75
C VAL A 292 19.59 -0.77 -15.41
N THR A 293 18.96 -1.87 -15.02
CA THR A 293 17.59 -1.85 -14.46
C THR A 293 17.66 -2.08 -12.96
N LYS A 294 16.95 -1.26 -12.18
CA LYS A 294 16.91 -1.37 -10.73
C LYS A 294 15.49 -1.33 -10.20
N ALA A 295 15.27 -2.07 -9.12
CA ALA A 295 14.04 -2.01 -8.34
C ALA A 295 14.08 -0.78 -7.43
N THR A 296 13.07 0.08 -7.52
CA THR A 296 12.99 1.38 -6.83
C THR A 296 11.57 1.65 -6.36
N ARG A 297 11.44 2.38 -5.25
CA ARG A 297 10.16 2.81 -4.65
C ARG A 297 10.34 4.25 -4.12
N PRO A 298 9.28 5.02 -3.83
CA PRO A 298 9.43 6.35 -3.25
C PRO A 298 10.24 6.33 -1.94
N TRP A 299 10.02 5.32 -1.08
CA TRP A 299 10.79 5.09 0.15
C TRP A 299 12.16 4.41 -0.05
N HIS A 300 12.55 4.06 -1.28
CA HIS A 300 13.82 3.39 -1.56
C HIS A 300 14.36 3.79 -2.94
N THR A 301 15.14 4.87 -2.96
CA THR A 301 15.84 5.42 -4.14
C THR A 301 17.36 5.39 -3.95
N PRO A 302 18.00 4.21 -4.08
CA PRO A 302 19.43 4.07 -3.87
C PRO A 302 20.27 4.89 -4.87
N LEU A 303 21.48 5.26 -4.45
CA LEU A 303 22.52 5.77 -5.36
C LEU A 303 23.07 4.64 -6.23
N LEU A 304 23.27 4.93 -7.50
CA LEU A 304 23.99 4.06 -8.44
C LEU A 304 25.23 4.77 -8.96
N ASN A 305 26.22 4.00 -9.41
CA ASN A 305 27.42 4.55 -10.02
C ASN A 305 27.92 3.68 -11.18
N HIS A 306 28.71 4.31 -12.05
CA HIS A 306 29.41 3.67 -13.16
C HIS A 306 30.67 4.46 -13.51
N THR A 307 31.72 3.78 -13.96
CA THR A 307 32.98 4.41 -14.40
C THR A 307 33.11 4.34 -15.92
N ASP A 308 33.23 5.51 -16.58
CA ASP A 308 33.63 5.59 -17.99
C ASP A 308 35.16 5.48 -18.07
N SER A 309 35.65 4.24 -18.15
CA SER A 309 37.07 3.90 -18.11
C SER A 309 37.87 4.32 -19.35
N ALA A 310 37.22 4.88 -20.36
CA ALA A 310 37.88 5.36 -21.57
C ALA A 310 38.03 6.88 -21.63
N HIS A 311 37.51 7.61 -20.63
CA HIS A 311 37.42 9.08 -20.68
C HIS A 311 37.80 9.72 -19.34
N THR A 312 38.54 10.83 -19.44
CA THR A 312 38.93 11.67 -18.29
C THR A 312 38.14 12.98 -18.22
N ALA A 313 37.27 13.22 -19.20
CA ALA A 313 36.41 14.39 -19.35
C ALA A 313 35.12 14.01 -20.11
N GLY A 314 34.06 14.79 -19.95
CA GLY A 314 32.83 14.60 -20.72
C GLY A 314 31.62 15.30 -20.13
N THR A 315 30.52 15.29 -20.89
CA THR A 315 29.20 15.75 -20.46
C THR A 315 28.26 14.55 -20.40
N TYR A 316 27.62 14.32 -19.26
CA TYR A 316 26.81 13.12 -18.98
C TYR A 316 25.43 13.51 -18.46
N ARG A 317 24.43 12.73 -18.83
CA ARG A 317 23.08 12.77 -18.24
C ARG A 317 22.51 11.37 -18.09
N ILE A 318 21.55 11.20 -17.19
CA ILE A 318 20.84 9.95 -16.96
C ILE A 318 19.48 10.02 -17.64
N ARG A 319 19.08 8.95 -18.33
CA ARG A 319 17.70 8.74 -18.75
C ARG A 319 17.11 7.61 -17.93
N ALA A 320 15.94 7.83 -17.33
CA ALA A 320 15.18 6.83 -16.60
C ALA A 320 13.93 6.47 -17.39
N THR A 321 13.66 5.19 -17.60
CA THR A 321 12.49 4.69 -18.34
C THR A 321 11.81 3.60 -17.54
N ASP A 322 10.50 3.71 -17.34
CA ASP A 322 9.69 2.67 -16.67
C ASP A 322 9.37 1.50 -17.63
N THR A 323 8.61 0.51 -17.14
CA THR A 323 8.20 -0.66 -17.93
C THR A 323 7.15 -0.35 -19.00
N ASP A 324 6.44 0.77 -18.85
CA ASP A 324 5.39 1.23 -19.77
C ASP A 324 5.97 2.11 -20.89
N GLY A 325 7.26 2.46 -20.80
CA GLY A 325 7.99 3.24 -21.79
C GLY A 325 8.00 4.74 -21.49
N ASN A 326 7.43 5.21 -20.38
CA ASN A 326 7.54 6.61 -19.97
C ASN A 326 8.96 6.90 -19.54
N ALA A 327 9.50 8.03 -19.98
CA ALA A 327 10.89 8.38 -19.73
C ALA A 327 11.09 9.82 -19.31
N ILE A 328 12.03 10.03 -18.38
CA ILE A 328 12.55 11.33 -17.98
C ILE A 328 14.06 11.38 -18.14
N GLY A 329 14.62 12.58 -18.14
CA GLY A 329 16.07 12.80 -18.16
C GLY A 329 16.51 13.68 -17.01
N SER A 330 17.69 13.40 -16.45
CA SER A 330 18.37 14.36 -15.60
C SER A 330 18.88 15.54 -16.44
N PRO A 331 19.13 16.71 -15.82
CA PRO A 331 20.02 17.69 -16.41
C PRO A 331 21.43 17.09 -16.61
N SER A 332 22.22 17.71 -17.50
CA SER A 332 23.58 17.27 -17.79
C SER A 332 24.59 17.86 -16.82
N THR A 333 25.63 17.09 -16.48
CA THR A 333 26.83 17.57 -15.77
C THR A 333 28.05 17.42 -16.66
N THR A 334 28.98 18.38 -16.60
CA THR A 334 30.24 18.34 -17.36
C THR A 334 31.43 18.29 -16.40
N ILE A 335 32.39 17.42 -16.71
CA ILE A 335 33.71 17.39 -16.06
C ILE A 335 34.78 17.63 -17.13
N THR A 336 35.55 18.72 -16.98
CA THR A 336 36.59 19.12 -17.94
C THR A 336 37.91 18.42 -17.65
N GLY A 337 38.70 18.11 -18.68
CA GLY A 337 40.03 17.49 -18.50
C GLY A 337 40.94 18.30 -17.58
N ARG A 338 41.92 17.64 -16.94
CA ARG A 338 42.98 18.38 -16.22
C ARG A 338 43.81 19.17 -17.25
N GLN A 339 44.14 20.41 -16.90
CA GLN A 339 45.22 21.15 -17.58
C GLN A 339 46.57 20.49 -17.27
#